data_AF-A0A1S6WW35-F1
#
_entry.id   AF-A0A1S6WW35-F1
#
_cell.length_a   1.000
_cell.length_b   1.000
_cell.length_c   1.000
_cell.angle_alpha   90.00
_cell.angle_beta   90.00
_cell.angle_gamma   90.00
#
_symmetry.space_group_name_H-M   'P 1'
#
loop_
_entity.id
_entity.type
_entity.pdbx_description
1 polymer ?
#
loop_
_entity_poly.entity_id
_entity_poly.type
_entity_poly.pdbx_seq_one_letter_code
_entity_poly.pdbx_strand_id
1 'polypeptide(L)'
;MHKAPAGRNREGQYFYFCLDHVRAYNKDFNYFSGFSDKDIANFQKDALTGHRPTWSAGSNSASKKTSPYYATIRSGTAAYQNRMRDPFSFFTKRHSTSTTSRKLKPLEAKAFDTLGLQANASAEDIKTKYKELVKKHHPDANGGNRSSEERFRDVLHAYNLLKKSGLC
;
A
#
# COMPACT_ATOMS: atom_id res chain seq x y z
N MET A 1 2.97 -34.74 43.71
CA MET A 1 3.79 -33.56 44.04
C MET A 1 4.13 -32.86 42.73
N HIS A 2 3.78 -31.59 42.58
CA HIS A 2 3.86 -30.86 41.32
C HIS A 2 4.94 -29.77 41.42
N LYS A 3 5.71 -29.61 40.33
CA LYS A 3 6.80 -28.63 40.24
C LYS A 3 6.26 -27.25 39.88
N ALA A 4 6.74 -26.23 40.56
CA ALA A 4 6.48 -24.82 40.24
C ALA A 4 7.82 -24.06 40.20
N PRO A 5 8.04 -23.16 39.23
CA PRO A 5 9.30 -22.42 39.10
C PRO A 5 9.54 -21.52 40.33
N ALA A 6 10.78 -21.43 40.82
CA ALA A 6 11.08 -20.64 42.04
C ALA A 6 11.10 -19.12 41.83
N GLY A 7 10.92 -18.65 40.59
CA GLY A 7 10.91 -17.24 40.21
C GLY A 7 12.26 -16.72 39.69
N ARG A 8 12.29 -15.41 39.43
CA ARG A 8 13.43 -14.69 38.84
C ARG A 8 14.68 -14.81 39.73
N ASN A 9 15.86 -14.93 39.10
CA ASN A 9 17.18 -15.16 39.75
C ASN A 9 17.38 -16.57 40.37
N ARG A 10 16.42 -17.47 40.24
CA ARG A 10 16.52 -18.88 40.62
C ARG A 10 16.11 -19.78 39.45
N GLU A 11 16.60 -19.43 38.27
CA GLU A 11 16.36 -20.20 37.05
C GLU A 11 16.87 -21.63 37.24
N GLY A 12 16.05 -22.61 36.86
CA GLY A 12 16.35 -24.03 37.07
C GLY A 12 16.04 -24.57 38.48
N GLN A 13 15.64 -23.73 39.44
CA GLN A 13 15.14 -24.18 40.74
C GLN A 13 13.61 -24.26 40.76
N TYR A 14 13.09 -25.31 41.40
CA TYR A 14 11.65 -25.58 41.46
C TYR A 14 11.20 -25.83 42.90
N PHE A 15 10.05 -25.28 43.26
CA PHE A 15 9.30 -25.67 44.45
C PHE A 15 8.39 -26.86 44.14
N TYR A 16 8.09 -27.65 45.16
CA TYR A 16 7.22 -28.81 45.05
C TYR A 16 6.01 -28.62 45.97
N PHE A 17 4.82 -28.56 45.37
CA PHE A 17 3.57 -28.40 46.12
C PHE A 17 2.58 -29.54 45.83
N CYS A 18 1.49 -29.60 46.59
CA CYS A 18 0.31 -30.38 46.25
C CYS A 18 -0.48 -29.71 45.10
N LEU A 19 -1.50 -30.40 44.55
CA LEU A 19 -2.25 -29.94 43.39
C LEU A 19 -2.88 -28.56 43.58
N ASP A 20 -3.50 -28.32 44.72
CA ASP A 20 -4.24 -27.07 44.97
C ASP A 20 -3.29 -25.89 45.19
N HIS A 21 -2.16 -26.12 45.86
CA HIS A 21 -1.13 -25.08 46.06
C HIS A 21 -0.35 -24.75 44.78
N VAL A 22 -0.09 -25.70 43.88
CA VAL A 22 0.51 -25.36 42.56
C VAL A 22 -0.43 -24.50 41.74
N ARG A 23 -1.75 -24.76 41.78
CA ARG A 23 -2.74 -23.95 41.06
C ARG A 23 -2.79 -22.53 41.59
N ALA A 24 -2.81 -22.35 42.91
CA ALA A 24 -2.72 -21.04 43.54
C ALA A 24 -1.42 -20.33 43.16
N TYR A 25 -0.29 -21.01 43.26
CA TYR A 25 1.02 -20.47 42.90
C TYR A 25 1.09 -20.01 41.44
N ASN A 26 0.68 -20.86 40.49
CA ASN A 26 0.74 -20.54 39.06
C ASN A 26 -0.21 -19.41 38.67
N LYS A 27 -1.31 -19.22 39.40
CA LYS A 27 -2.26 -18.11 39.16
C LYS A 27 -1.64 -16.76 39.48
N ASP A 28 -0.85 -16.70 40.56
CA ASP A 28 -0.22 -15.46 41.02
C ASP A 28 1.18 -15.26 40.42
N PHE A 29 1.74 -16.29 39.79
CA PHE A 29 3.09 -16.25 39.24
C PHE A 29 3.16 -15.41 37.96
N ASN A 30 3.91 -14.30 38.03
CA ASN A 30 4.29 -13.51 36.87
C ASN A 30 5.82 -13.38 36.80
N TYR A 31 6.43 -13.99 35.77
CA TYR A 31 7.87 -13.94 35.55
C TYR A 31 8.41 -12.51 35.39
N PHE A 32 7.58 -11.61 34.83
CA PHE A 32 7.97 -10.23 34.55
C PHE A 32 7.59 -9.23 35.65
N SER A 33 7.18 -9.69 36.84
CA SER A 33 6.84 -8.79 37.95
C SER A 33 7.99 -7.83 38.28
N GLY A 34 7.73 -6.53 38.20
CA GLY A 34 8.72 -5.48 38.49
C GLY A 34 9.75 -5.22 37.38
N PHE A 35 9.52 -5.66 36.14
CA PHE A 35 10.23 -5.12 34.97
C PHE A 35 9.57 -3.84 34.46
N SER A 36 10.36 -2.96 33.84
CA SER A 36 9.81 -1.86 33.04
C SER A 36 9.28 -2.39 31.69
N ASP A 37 8.32 -1.68 31.09
CA ASP A 37 7.81 -2.02 29.76
C ASP A 37 8.92 -2.14 28.70
N LYS A 38 9.98 -1.33 28.86
CA LYS A 38 11.15 -1.36 27.99
C LYS A 38 11.92 -2.67 28.11
N ASP A 39 12.08 -3.18 29.33
CA ASP A 39 12.81 -4.43 29.57
C ASP A 39 12.01 -5.64 29.07
N ILE A 40 10.68 -5.61 29.23
CA ILE A 40 9.78 -6.61 28.64
C ILE A 40 9.90 -6.61 27.11
N ALA A 41 9.91 -5.42 26.49
CA ALA A 41 10.09 -5.28 25.04
C ALA A 41 11.46 -5.76 24.56
N ASN A 42 12.53 -5.50 25.32
CA ASN A 42 13.86 -6.01 25.01
C ASN A 42 13.91 -7.54 25.13
N PHE A 43 13.33 -8.10 26.20
CA PHE A 43 13.24 -9.55 26.38
C PHE A 43 12.48 -10.22 25.23
N GLN A 44 11.38 -9.63 24.75
CA GLN A 44 10.66 -10.12 23.57
C GLN A 44 11.52 -10.10 22.30
N LYS A 45 12.31 -9.03 22.10
CA LYS A 45 13.25 -8.94 20.97
C LYS A 45 14.35 -10.00 21.05
N ASP A 46 14.91 -10.20 22.23
CA ASP A 46 15.98 -11.18 22.45
C ASP A 46 15.45 -12.62 22.34
N ALA A 47 14.22 -12.89 22.80
CA ALA A 47 13.59 -14.20 22.66
C ALA A 47 13.44 -14.61 21.18
N LEU A 48 13.23 -13.65 20.28
CA LEU A 48 13.14 -13.90 18.84
C LEU A 48 14.49 -14.32 18.23
N THR A 49 15.61 -13.91 18.82
CA THR A 49 16.96 -14.36 18.44
C THR A 49 17.47 -15.52 19.31
N GLY A 50 16.66 -16.00 20.26
CA GLY A 50 17.01 -17.05 21.20
C GLY A 50 18.05 -16.62 22.24
N HIS A 51 18.00 -15.36 22.70
CA HIS A 51 18.93 -14.75 23.65
C HIS A 51 20.40 -14.79 23.22
N ARG A 52 20.65 -14.88 21.91
CA ARG A 52 22.00 -14.85 21.35
C ARG A 52 22.52 -13.41 21.30
N PRO A 53 23.72 -13.11 21.81
CA PRO A 53 24.30 -11.78 21.69
C PRO A 53 24.52 -11.46 20.21
N THR A 54 23.86 -10.42 19.71
CA THR A 54 24.04 -9.95 18.34
C THR A 54 25.04 -8.80 18.33
N TRP A 55 26.21 -9.00 17.72
CA TRP A 55 27.10 -7.87 17.42
C TRP A 55 26.52 -7.08 16.25
N SER A 56 26.36 -5.76 16.41
CA SER A 56 26.02 -4.90 15.28
C SER A 56 27.24 -4.82 14.36
N ALA A 57 27.33 -5.71 13.37
CA ALA A 57 28.31 -5.57 12.29
C ALA A 57 28.10 -4.18 11.66
N GLY A 58 29.16 -3.36 11.63
CA GLY A 58 29.15 -1.92 11.36
C GLY A 58 28.04 -1.45 10.42
N SER A 59 26.99 -0.88 11.01
CA SER A 59 25.78 -0.51 10.28
C SER A 59 25.70 1.02 10.25
N ASN A 60 25.92 1.64 9.08
CA ASN A 60 25.71 3.08 8.87
C ASN A 60 24.33 3.51 9.40
N SER A 61 24.17 4.72 9.93
CA SER A 61 22.89 5.17 10.54
C SER A 61 21.67 5.02 9.62
N ALA A 62 21.89 4.99 8.30
CA ALA A 62 20.89 4.70 7.27
C ALA A 62 20.33 3.26 7.34
N SER A 63 21.15 2.26 7.70
CA SER A 63 20.76 0.84 7.78
C SER A 63 19.89 0.50 9.00
N LYS A 64 19.95 1.32 10.07
CA LYS A 64 19.01 1.20 11.21
C LYS A 64 17.55 1.43 10.78
N LYS A 65 17.32 2.21 9.71
CA LYS A 65 15.98 2.48 9.13
C LYS A 65 15.46 1.37 8.21
N THR A 66 16.29 0.38 7.87
CA THR A 66 15.94 -0.73 6.98
C THR A 66 15.94 -2.09 7.68
N SER A 67 16.15 -2.13 9.01
CA SER A 67 16.10 -3.39 9.74
C SER A 67 14.66 -3.93 9.73
N PRO A 68 14.47 -5.25 9.53
CA PRO A 68 13.14 -5.86 9.47
C PRO A 68 12.32 -5.68 10.76
N TYR A 69 12.98 -5.26 11.86
CA TYR A 69 12.33 -4.96 13.13
C TYR A 69 11.76 -3.55 13.27
N TYR A 70 12.14 -2.60 12.40
CA TYR A 70 11.63 -1.22 12.40
C TYR A 70 10.84 -0.86 11.15
N ALA A 71 10.54 -1.83 10.28
CA ALA A 71 9.69 -1.60 9.12
C ALA A 71 8.20 -1.62 9.52
N THR A 72 7.72 -0.55 10.17
CA THR A 72 6.28 -0.23 10.21
C THR A 72 5.72 0.13 8.83
N ILE A 73 6.59 0.21 7.81
CA ILE A 73 6.24 0.49 6.44
C ILE A 73 5.82 -0.81 5.77
N ARG A 74 4.52 -0.91 5.45
CA ARG A 74 3.91 -1.96 4.64
C ARG A 74 4.79 -2.26 3.42
N SER A 75 5.33 -3.48 3.35
CA SER A 75 6.27 -4.01 2.33
C SER A 75 5.68 -4.13 0.91
N GLY A 76 4.72 -3.28 0.57
CA GLY A 76 4.08 -3.20 -0.75
C GLY A 76 3.81 -1.78 -1.24
N THR A 77 4.27 -0.75 -0.53
CA THR A 77 4.18 0.63 -1.07
C THR A 77 5.31 0.86 -2.06
N ALA A 78 4.98 1.37 -3.26
CA ALA A 78 5.94 1.71 -4.32
C ALA A 78 7.09 2.64 -3.84
N ALA A 79 6.93 3.29 -2.68
CA ALA A 79 7.93 4.12 -2.03
C ALA A 79 9.10 3.34 -1.37
N TYR A 80 8.94 2.04 -1.08
CA TYR A 80 10.03 1.20 -0.53
C TYR A 80 11.00 0.75 -1.64
N GLN A 81 10.45 0.31 -2.78
CA GLN A 81 11.21 -0.09 -3.98
C GLN A 81 12.02 1.08 -4.57
N ASN A 82 11.45 2.30 -4.60
CA ASN A 82 12.13 3.50 -5.10
C ASN A 82 13.28 4.03 -4.22
N ARG A 83 13.53 3.44 -3.03
CA ARG A 83 14.53 3.91 -2.07
C ARG A 83 15.81 3.06 -2.01
N MET A 84 15.89 1.93 -2.71
CA MET A 84 17.18 1.30 -3.01
C MET A 84 17.85 2.06 -4.15
N ARG A 85 18.57 3.14 -3.80
CA ARG A 85 19.40 3.89 -4.73
C ARG A 85 20.74 3.17 -4.87
N ASP A 86 20.93 2.50 -6.00
CA ASP A 86 22.18 1.86 -6.37
C ASP A 86 23.27 2.94 -6.58
N PRO A 87 24.37 2.96 -5.78
CA PRO A 87 25.43 3.96 -5.88
C PRO A 87 26.18 3.93 -7.22
N PHE A 88 26.08 2.84 -7.99
CA PHE A 88 26.72 2.70 -9.29
C PHE A 88 25.74 2.71 -10.48
N SER A 89 24.43 2.87 -10.21
CA SER A 89 23.38 2.93 -11.24
C SER A 89 23.36 1.77 -12.26
N PHE A 90 23.83 0.58 -11.89
CA PHE A 90 23.81 -0.59 -12.77
C PHE A 90 22.39 -1.17 -12.92
N PHE A 91 21.57 -1.08 -11.87
CA PHE A 91 20.20 -1.60 -11.87
C PHE A 91 19.12 -0.51 -12.00
N THR A 92 19.50 0.77 -11.91
CA THR A 92 18.57 1.92 -11.98
C THR A 92 18.65 2.70 -13.29
N LYS A 93 18.89 2.02 -14.43
CA LYS A 93 18.50 2.60 -15.73
C LYS A 93 16.97 2.70 -15.77
N ARG A 94 16.43 3.78 -15.19
CA ARG A 94 15.13 4.31 -15.61
C ARG A 94 15.31 4.73 -17.06
N HIS A 95 14.96 3.84 -17.99
CA HIS A 95 14.44 4.29 -19.26
C HIS A 95 13.17 5.10 -18.95
N SER A 96 13.32 6.43 -18.79
CA SER A 96 12.21 7.36 -18.57
C SER A 96 11.46 7.63 -19.87
N THR A 97 11.07 6.56 -20.57
CA THR A 97 10.29 6.61 -21.81
C THR A 97 9.17 5.57 -21.76
N SER A 98 8.47 5.48 -20.63
CA SER A 98 7.11 4.94 -20.65
C SER A 98 6.19 5.98 -20.04
N THR A 99 5.55 6.74 -20.92
CA THR A 99 4.20 7.26 -20.70
C THR A 99 3.32 6.06 -20.34
N THR A 100 3.34 5.66 -19.08
CA THR A 100 2.41 4.65 -18.57
C THR A 100 1.03 5.28 -18.70
N SER A 101 0.32 4.91 -19.76
CA SER A 101 -1.04 5.35 -19.98
C SER A 101 -1.84 4.89 -18.77
N ARG A 102 -2.48 5.85 -18.09
CA ARG A 102 -3.39 5.52 -17.00
C ARG A 102 -4.44 4.58 -17.58
N LYS A 103 -4.63 3.40 -16.98
CA LYS A 103 -5.71 2.49 -17.38
C LYS A 103 -7.03 3.24 -17.21
N LEU A 104 -7.74 3.46 -18.30
CA LEU A 104 -9.03 4.15 -18.28
C LEU A 104 -10.03 3.35 -17.45
N LYS A 105 -10.87 4.06 -16.69
CA LYS A 105 -12.02 3.42 -16.04
C LYS A 105 -13.01 2.96 -17.12
N PRO A 106 -13.86 1.95 -16.86
CA PRO A 106 -14.80 1.44 -17.85
C PRO A 106 -15.73 2.51 -18.46
N LEU A 107 -16.16 3.49 -17.66
CA LEU A 107 -16.99 4.60 -18.15
C LEU A 107 -16.21 5.60 -19.01
N GLU A 108 -14.93 5.82 -18.70
CA GLU A 108 -14.05 6.67 -19.50
C GLU A 108 -13.78 6.01 -20.85
N ALA A 109 -13.51 4.70 -20.88
CA ALA A 109 -13.33 3.93 -22.11
C ALA A 109 -14.56 4.04 -23.03
N LYS A 110 -15.76 3.83 -22.49
CA LYS A 110 -17.01 4.04 -23.25
C LYS A 110 -17.16 5.46 -23.78
N ALA A 111 -16.76 6.48 -23.01
CA ALA A 111 -16.80 7.87 -23.47
C ALA A 111 -15.83 8.11 -24.64
N PHE A 112 -14.62 7.56 -24.61
CA PHE A 112 -13.70 7.59 -25.75
C PHE A 112 -14.27 6.88 -26.98
N ASP A 113 -14.90 5.72 -26.78
CA ASP A 113 -15.55 4.97 -27.86
C ASP A 113 -16.70 5.78 -28.50
N THR A 114 -17.53 6.46 -27.69
CA THR A 114 -18.62 7.33 -28.22
C THR A 114 -18.11 8.52 -29.02
N LEU A 115 -16.92 9.04 -28.69
CA LEU A 115 -16.27 10.11 -29.43
C LEU A 115 -15.43 9.59 -30.62
N GLY A 116 -15.26 8.27 -30.74
CA GLY A 116 -14.42 7.65 -31.77
C GLY A 116 -12.93 7.91 -31.59
N LEU A 117 -12.47 8.04 -30.34
CA LEU A 117 -11.08 8.33 -29.99
C LEU A 117 -10.40 7.11 -29.37
N GLN A 118 -9.09 7.02 -29.56
CA GLN A 118 -8.29 6.00 -28.87
C GLN A 118 -8.04 6.39 -27.41
N ALA A 119 -7.77 5.39 -26.57
CA ALA A 119 -7.50 5.57 -25.15
C ALA A 119 -6.29 6.47 -24.82
N ASN A 120 -5.43 6.73 -25.80
CA ASN A 120 -4.23 7.58 -25.68
C ASN A 120 -4.42 8.99 -26.27
N ALA A 121 -5.65 9.39 -26.62
CA ALA A 121 -5.92 10.69 -27.24
C ALA A 121 -5.59 11.86 -26.29
N SER A 122 -5.08 12.97 -26.85
CA SER A 122 -4.77 14.19 -26.10
C SER A 122 -6.04 14.97 -25.74
N ALA A 123 -5.94 15.86 -24.75
CA ALA A 123 -7.01 16.80 -24.38
C ALA A 123 -7.45 17.67 -25.57
N GLU A 124 -6.53 18.00 -26.47
CA GLU A 124 -6.82 18.75 -27.70
C GLU A 124 -7.66 17.94 -28.68
N ASP A 125 -7.33 16.64 -28.87
CA ASP A 125 -8.05 15.72 -29.74
C ASP A 125 -9.50 15.50 -29.28
N ILE A 126 -9.71 15.44 -27.95
CA ILE A 126 -11.05 15.36 -27.36
C ILE A 126 -11.86 16.61 -27.73
N LYS A 127 -11.26 17.81 -27.65
CA LYS A 127 -11.94 19.07 -27.96
C LYS A 127 -12.23 19.22 -29.45
N THR A 128 -11.33 18.81 -30.33
CA THR A 128 -11.55 18.86 -31.78
C THR A 128 -12.66 17.90 -32.19
N LYS A 129 -12.63 16.64 -31.73
CA LYS A 129 -13.68 15.66 -32.03
C LYS A 129 -15.05 16.03 -31.48
N TYR A 130 -15.10 16.56 -30.26
CA TYR A 130 -16.35 17.08 -29.70
C TYR A 130 -16.95 18.17 -30.60
N LYS A 131 -16.15 19.16 -31.02
CA LYS A 131 -16.61 20.24 -31.92
C LYS A 131 -17.09 19.70 -33.28
N GLU A 132 -16.40 18.70 -33.84
CA GLU A 132 -16.82 18.04 -35.09
C GLU A 132 -18.17 17.34 -34.95
N LEU A 133 -18.36 16.55 -33.89
CA LEU A 133 -19.59 15.79 -33.65
C LEU A 133 -20.78 16.68 -33.32
N VAL A 134 -20.56 17.75 -32.55
CA VAL A 134 -21.59 18.76 -32.24
C VAL A 134 -22.07 19.44 -33.52
N LYS A 135 -21.17 19.85 -34.42
CA LYS A 135 -21.57 20.45 -35.70
C LYS A 135 -22.36 19.46 -36.57
N LYS A 136 -21.92 18.20 -36.60
CA LYS A 136 -22.58 17.14 -37.39
C LYS A 136 -23.97 16.79 -36.88
N HIS A 137 -24.17 16.74 -35.56
CA HIS A 137 -25.43 16.33 -34.94
C HIS A 137 -26.26 17.52 -34.40
N HIS A 138 -25.90 18.76 -34.74
CA HIS A 138 -26.64 19.93 -34.30
C HIS A 138 -28.10 19.87 -34.80
N PRO A 139 -29.10 20.16 -33.95
CA PRO A 139 -30.51 20.04 -34.33
C PRO A 139 -30.88 20.98 -35.48
N ASP A 140 -30.26 22.16 -35.55
CA ASP A 140 -30.46 23.15 -36.61
C ASP A 140 -30.00 22.65 -37.99
N ALA A 141 -28.90 21.88 -38.03
CA ALA A 141 -28.34 21.35 -39.26
C ALA A 141 -29.03 20.07 -39.74
N ASN A 142 -29.74 19.36 -38.85
CA ASN A 142 -30.33 18.04 -39.13
C ASN A 142 -31.86 18.04 -39.17
N GLY A 143 -32.51 19.20 -39.09
CA GLY A 143 -33.96 19.35 -39.27
C GLY A 143 -34.81 18.51 -38.31
N GLY A 144 -34.30 18.20 -37.10
CA GLY A 144 -35.07 17.46 -36.08
C GLY A 144 -35.06 15.93 -36.20
N ASN A 145 -34.11 15.32 -36.92
CA ASN A 145 -33.95 13.86 -36.95
C ASN A 145 -33.69 13.28 -35.54
N ARG A 146 -34.60 12.41 -35.06
CA ARG A 146 -34.55 11.79 -33.71
C ARG A 146 -33.27 10.98 -33.44
N SER A 147 -32.72 10.34 -34.47
CA SER A 147 -31.47 9.57 -34.37
C SER A 147 -30.24 10.47 -34.11
N SER A 148 -30.20 11.66 -34.71
CA SER A 148 -29.13 12.63 -34.48
C SER A 148 -29.23 13.28 -33.09
N GLU A 149 -30.45 13.44 -32.58
CA GLU A 149 -30.69 13.98 -31.25
C GLU A 149 -30.17 13.04 -30.13
N GLU A 150 -30.39 11.74 -30.26
CA GLU A 150 -29.86 10.74 -29.34
C GLU A 150 -28.32 10.72 -29.34
N ARG A 151 -27.72 10.67 -30.54
CA ARG A 151 -26.25 10.78 -30.72
C ARG A 151 -25.68 12.05 -30.09
N PHE A 152 -26.38 13.18 -30.24
CA PHE A 152 -25.96 14.46 -29.66
C PHE A 152 -25.94 14.42 -28.12
N ARG A 153 -26.97 13.83 -27.50
CA ARG A 153 -27.03 13.65 -26.04
C ARG A 153 -25.87 12.79 -25.54
N ASP A 154 -25.57 11.69 -26.22
CA ASP A 154 -24.47 10.79 -25.86
C ASP A 154 -23.11 11.49 -25.94
N VAL A 155 -22.87 12.25 -27.01
CA VAL A 155 -21.63 13.03 -27.18
C VAL A 155 -21.47 14.09 -26.08
N LEU A 156 -22.55 14.77 -25.70
CA LEU A 156 -22.54 15.75 -24.61
C LEU A 156 -22.24 15.08 -23.26
N HIS A 157 -22.86 13.94 -22.98
CA HIS A 157 -22.64 13.18 -21.75
C HIS A 157 -21.19 12.67 -21.66
N ALA A 158 -20.65 12.11 -22.75
CA ALA A 158 -19.27 11.63 -22.84
C ALA A 158 -18.26 12.74 -22.58
N TYR A 159 -18.43 13.91 -23.23
CA TYR A 159 -17.55 15.05 -23.02
C TYR A 159 -17.57 15.56 -21.57
N ASN A 160 -18.76 15.67 -20.97
CA ASN A 160 -18.90 16.08 -19.57
C ASN A 160 -18.23 15.10 -18.60
N LEU A 161 -18.28 13.80 -18.88
CA LEU A 161 -17.61 12.77 -18.08
C LEU A 161 -16.09 12.92 -18.15
N LEU A 162 -15.53 13.08 -19.36
CA LEU A 162 -14.09 13.28 -19.57
C LEU A 162 -13.56 14.57 -18.93
N LYS A 163 -14.37 15.63 -18.93
CA LYS A 163 -14.07 16.89 -18.24
C LYS A 163 -14.04 16.70 -16.72
N LYS A 164 -15.00 15.97 -16.15
CA LYS A 164 -15.04 15.67 -14.70
C LYS A 164 -13.85 14.80 -14.26
N SER A 165 -13.36 13.91 -15.11
CA SER A 165 -12.18 13.08 -14.82
C SER A 165 -10.84 13.81 -15.02
N GLY A 166 -10.85 15.06 -15.50
CA GLY A 166 -9.64 15.85 -15.74
C GLY A 166 -8.83 15.37 -16.94
N LEU A 167 -9.50 14.82 -17.96
CA LEU A 167 -8.87 14.36 -19.21
C LEU A 167 -8.93 15.41 -20.33
N CYS A 168 -9.71 16.50 -20.19
CA CYS A 168 -9.79 17.59 -21.17
C CYS A 168 -9.86 18.98 -20.53
#